data_AF-A0A8S3Z852-F1
#
_entry.id   AF-A0A8S3Z852-F1
#
_cell.length_a   1.000
_cell.length_b   1.000
_cell.length_c   1.000
_cell.angle_alpha   90.00
_cell.angle_beta   90.00
_cell.angle_gamma   90.00
#
_symmetry.space_group_name_H-M   'P 1'
#
loop_
_entity.id
_entity.type
_entity.pdbx_description
1 polymer ?
#
loop_
_entity_poly.entity_id
_entity_poly.type
_entity_poly.pdbx_seq_one_letter_code
_entity_poly.pdbx_strand_id
1 'polypeptide(L)'
;VYVYNPVASESERGCCVRKRKIVEEFPPAEGHEPLPSNLDVVYYSYKDKMMYFFKGDKLWRNKLFDPRHKRVNNSIEYLGPWYHKWVDICDAIFSKKH
;
A
#
# COMPACT_ATOMS: atom_id res chain seq x y z
N VAL A 1 -3.80 9.32 5.34
CA VAL A 1 -4.71 8.31 4.73
C VAL A 1 -5.66 7.83 5.80
N TYR A 2 -6.94 8.20 5.69
CA TYR A 2 -8.15 7.49 6.14
C TYR A 2 -9.33 8.19 5.48
N VAL A 3 -10.28 7.45 4.88
CA VAL A 3 -11.51 8.06 4.35
C VAL A 3 -12.65 7.04 4.31
N TYR A 4 -13.65 7.25 5.17
CA TYR A 4 -15.09 7.28 4.88
C TYR A 4 -15.86 7.10 6.20
N ASN A 5 -16.87 7.95 6.44
CA ASN A 5 -17.94 7.60 7.37
C ASN A 5 -19.32 7.90 6.75
N PRO A 6 -20.17 6.87 6.54
CA PRO A 6 -21.47 6.99 5.87
C PRO A 6 -22.57 7.66 6.69
N VAL A 7 -22.43 7.74 8.00
CA VAL A 7 -23.46 8.19 8.94
C VAL A 7 -22.96 9.38 9.73
N ALA A 8 -21.92 10.04 9.20
CA ALA A 8 -21.52 11.38 9.53
C ALA A 8 -22.74 12.20 9.92
N SER A 9 -22.77 12.79 11.13
CA SER A 9 -23.71 13.91 11.34
C SER A 9 -23.57 14.82 10.13
N GLU A 10 -24.60 15.56 9.71
CA GLU A 10 -24.47 16.41 8.50
C GLU A 10 -23.15 17.23 8.51
N SER A 11 -22.61 17.56 9.69
CA SER A 11 -21.24 18.06 9.87
C SER A 11 -20.09 17.04 9.99
N GLU A 12 -20.21 15.84 10.60
CA GLU A 12 -19.02 15.05 10.99
C GLU A 12 -19.09 13.52 11.18
N ARG A 13 -20.02 12.93 11.96
CA ARG A 13 -19.86 11.56 12.56
C ARG A 13 -18.89 10.60 11.80
N GLY A 14 -17.75 10.31 12.42
CA GLY A 14 -17.17 8.98 12.52
C GLY A 14 -16.03 8.54 11.57
N CYS A 15 -15.22 9.43 11.02
CA CYS A 15 -13.76 9.32 11.29
C CYS A 15 -12.93 10.39 10.57
N CYS A 16 -11.97 10.90 11.33
CA CYS A 16 -10.54 10.94 11.04
C CYS A 16 -10.11 11.64 9.75
N VAL A 17 -10.26 12.96 9.69
CA VAL A 17 -9.74 13.79 8.58
C VAL A 17 -8.22 13.99 8.71
N ARG A 18 -7.45 12.89 8.63
CA ARG A 18 -6.00 12.98 8.39
C ARG A 18 -5.72 12.76 6.92
N LYS A 19 -5.94 13.82 6.13
CA LYS A 19 -5.54 13.93 4.73
C LYS A 19 -4.08 14.34 4.69
N ARG A 20 -3.22 13.42 4.25
CA ARG A 20 -1.78 13.62 4.07
C ARG A 20 -1.36 12.95 2.78
N LYS A 21 -0.23 13.40 2.22
CA LYS A 21 0.35 12.71 1.06
C LYS A 21 0.70 11.29 1.46
N ILE A 22 0.51 10.33 0.56
CA ILE A 22 0.77 8.92 0.88
C ILE A 22 2.22 8.70 1.33
N VAL A 23 3.18 9.42 0.73
CA VAL A 23 4.61 9.40 1.11
C VAL A 23 4.90 9.95 2.51
N GLU A 24 4.01 10.77 3.08
CA GLU A 24 4.15 11.26 4.45
C GLU A 24 3.63 10.23 5.47
N GLU A 25 2.67 9.40 5.06
CA GLU A 25 2.12 8.32 5.90
C GLU A 25 2.94 7.03 5.78
N PHE A 26 3.57 6.83 4.62
CA PHE A 26 4.41 5.69 4.27
C PHE A 26 5.75 6.22 3.73
N PRO A 27 6.63 6.74 4.60
CA PRO A 27 7.93 7.26 4.18
C PRO A 27 8.82 6.12 3.64
N PRO A 28 9.72 6.38 2.68
CA PRO A 28 10.69 5.36 2.26
C PRO A 28 11.57 4.96 3.45
N ALA A 29 11.87 3.66 3.55
CA ALA A 29 12.98 3.20 4.37
C ALA A 29 14.30 3.72 3.81
N GLU A 30 15.33 3.82 4.66
CA GLU A 30 16.66 4.26 4.25
C GLU A 30 17.17 3.44 3.05
N GLY A 31 17.58 4.14 1.99
CA GLY A 31 18.06 3.51 0.75
C GLY A 31 16.98 2.99 -0.21
N HIS A 32 15.69 3.17 0.09
CA HIS A 32 14.59 2.72 -0.77
C HIS A 32 13.86 3.87 -1.49
N GLU A 33 13.24 3.55 -2.62
CA GLU A 33 12.43 4.51 -3.39
C GLU A 33 11.09 4.81 -2.68
N PRO A 34 10.62 6.07 -2.69
CA PRO A 34 9.31 6.44 -2.16
C PRO A 34 8.16 5.89 -3.01
N LEU A 35 6.96 5.79 -2.42
CA LEU A 35 5.74 5.47 -3.18
C LEU A 35 5.41 6.59 -4.19
N PRO A 36 4.94 6.25 -5.40
CA PRO A 36 4.34 7.24 -6.29
C PRO A 36 3.00 7.75 -5.71
N SER A 37 2.55 8.92 -6.17
CA SER A 37 1.33 9.56 -5.67
C SER A 37 0.03 8.86 -6.11
N ASN A 38 0.06 8.10 -7.19
CA ASN A 38 -1.09 7.46 -7.84
C ASN A 38 -0.92 5.95 -7.96
N LEU A 39 -0.96 5.23 -6.84
CA LEU A 39 -0.88 3.77 -6.84
C LEU A 39 -2.04 3.13 -7.62
N ASP A 40 -1.77 1.98 -8.23
CA ASP A 40 -2.79 1.22 -8.95
C ASP A 40 -3.54 0.28 -7.99
N VAL A 41 -2.82 -0.37 -7.07
CA VAL A 41 -3.38 -1.35 -6.13
C VAL A 41 -2.64 -1.30 -4.79
N VAL A 42 -3.38 -1.57 -3.71
CA VAL A 42 -2.83 -1.91 -2.39
C VAL A 42 -3.46 -3.21 -1.91
N TYR A 43 -2.62 -4.15 -1.47
CA TYR A 43 -3.02 -5.49 -1.04
C TYR A 43 -2.40 -5.80 0.33
N TYR A 44 -3.23 -6.21 1.29
CA TYR A 44 -2.75 -6.75 2.56
C TYR A 44 -2.66 -8.28 2.50
N SER A 45 -1.46 -8.82 2.68
CA SER A 45 -1.24 -10.26 2.75
C SER A 45 -1.43 -10.76 4.17
N TYR A 46 -2.40 -11.64 4.38
CA TYR A 46 -2.56 -12.34 5.66
C TYR A 46 -1.41 -13.31 5.96
N LYS A 47 -0.79 -13.87 4.92
CA LYS A 47 0.36 -14.78 5.04
C LYS A 47 1.60 -14.03 5.52
N ASP A 48 1.94 -12.93 4.85
CA ASP A 48 3.16 -12.18 5.17
C ASP A 48 2.94 -11.19 6.31
N LYS A 49 1.67 -10.86 6.62
CA LYS A 49 1.23 -9.79 7.53
C LYS A 49 1.71 -8.40 7.10
N MET A 50 1.82 -8.20 5.78
CA MET A 50 2.37 -6.99 5.16
C MET A 50 1.38 -6.40 4.16
N MET A 51 1.41 -5.08 4.02
CA MET A 51 0.83 -4.34 2.90
C MET A 51 1.83 -4.28 1.76
N TYR A 52 1.33 -4.58 0.56
CA TYR A 52 2.01 -4.46 -0.72
C TYR A 52 1.36 -3.36 -1.54
N PHE A 53 2.17 -2.53 -2.17
CA PHE A 53 1.74 -1.41 -3.00
C PHE A 53 2.26 -1.61 -4.42
N PHE A 54 1.40 -1.37 -5.41
CA PHE A 54 1.71 -1.65 -6.81
C PHE A 54 1.59 -0.39 -7.68
N LYS A 55 2.52 -0.25 -8.61
CA LYS A 55 2.45 0.70 -9.73
C LYS A 55 3.06 0.08 -10.99
N GLY A 56 2.24 -0.27 -11.97
CA GLY A 56 2.69 -1.08 -13.11
C GLY A 56 3.29 -2.40 -12.62
N ASP A 57 4.54 -2.68 -13.01
CA ASP A 57 5.27 -3.85 -12.57
C ASP A 57 5.96 -3.69 -11.21
N LYS A 58 6.05 -2.46 -10.67
CA LYS A 58 6.80 -2.15 -9.46
C LYS A 58 6.06 -2.54 -8.18
N LEU A 59 6.82 -3.09 -7.22
CA LEU A 59 6.34 -3.55 -5.93
C LEU A 59 7.05 -2.83 -4.78
N TRP A 60 6.28 -2.36 -3.81
CA TRP A 60 6.76 -1.93 -2.50
C TRP A 60 6.08 -2.73 -1.40
N ARG A 61 6.72 -2.80 -0.24
CA ARG A 61 6.19 -3.45 0.97
C ARG A 61 6.40 -2.54 2.19
N ASN A 62 5.43 -2.42 3.08
CA ASN A 62 5.68 -1.74 4.37
C ASN A 62 6.48 -2.63 5.33
N LYS A 63 7.33 -2.03 6.16
CA LYS A 63 7.88 -2.69 7.35
C LYS A 63 6.75 -2.92 8.35
N LEU A 64 6.72 -4.09 8.97
CA LEU A 64 5.62 -4.53 9.83
C LEU A 64 5.22 -3.48 10.87
N PHE A 65 3.92 -3.27 10.96
CA PHE A 65 3.27 -2.78 12.17
C PHE A 65 3.46 -3.85 13.26
N ASP A 66 4.41 -3.65 14.18
CA ASP A 66 4.45 -4.44 15.42
C ASP A 66 3.52 -3.75 16.44
N PRO A 67 2.42 -4.38 16.86
CA PRO A 67 1.47 -3.79 17.80
C PRO A 67 2.09 -3.52 19.18
N ARG A 68 3.26 -4.09 19.49
CA ARG A 68 4.03 -3.84 20.72
C ARG A 68 4.94 -2.64 20.59
N HIS A 69 5.19 -2.15 19.37
CA HIS A 69 6.02 -0.96 19.16
C HIS A 69 5.21 0.30 19.48
N LYS A 70 5.75 1.13 20.39
CA LYS A 70 5.17 2.43 20.76
C LYS A 70 5.08 3.40 19.58
N ARG A 71 5.81 3.14 18.49
CA ARG A 71 5.80 3.93 17.26
C ARG A 71 5.38 3.05 16.10
N VAL A 72 4.34 3.49 15.41
CA VAL A 72 3.95 2.93 14.12
C VAL A 72 5.10 3.18 13.14
N ASN A 73 5.73 2.11 12.66
CA ASN A 73 6.70 2.17 11.58
C ASN A 73 6.02 1.75 10.28
N ASN A 74 5.60 2.74 9.49
CA ASN A 74 4.99 2.52 8.18
C ASN A 74 5.99 2.71 7.04
N SER A 75 7.30 2.63 7.33
CA SER A 75 8.28 2.84 6.26
C SER A 75 8.17 1.77 5.19
N ILE A 76 8.38 2.14 3.93
CA ILE A 76 8.22 1.26 2.77
C ILE A 76 9.55 0.93 2.11
N GLU A 77 9.67 -0.32 1.67
CA GLU A 77 10.82 -0.87 0.96
C GLU A 77 10.41 -1.15 -0.48
N TYR A 78 11.15 -0.58 -1.44
CA TYR A 78 11.03 -0.97 -2.84
C TYR A 78 11.65 -2.36 -3.03
N LEU A 79 10.89 -3.28 -3.63
CA LEU A 79 11.29 -4.68 -3.82
C LEU A 79 11.62 -5.02 -5.28
N GLY A 80 11.50 -4.07 -6.20
CA GLY A 80 11.63 -4.33 -7.64
C GLY A 80 10.32 -4.78 -8.28
N PRO A 81 10.38 -5.51 -9.40
CA PRO A 81 9.19 -6.01 -10.07
C PRO A 81 8.43 -7.08 -9.29
N TRP A 82 7.09 -7.05 -9.30
CA TRP A 82 6.25 -7.96 -8.52
C TRP A 82 6.45 -9.44 -8.89
N TYR A 83 6.77 -9.72 -10.16
CA TYR A 83 6.95 -11.09 -10.66
C TYR A 83 8.21 -11.76 -10.12
N HIS A 84 9.17 -11.03 -9.53
CA HIS A 84 10.28 -11.65 -8.79
C HIS A 84 9.80 -12.32 -7.49
N LYS A 85 8.70 -11.84 -6.90
CA LYS A 85 8.12 -12.42 -5.68
C LYS A 85 7.08 -13.48 -5.97
N TRP A 86 6.19 -13.22 -6.93
CA TRP A 86 5.11 -14.12 -7.31
C TRP A 86 5.31 -14.60 -8.75
N VAL A 87 6.23 -15.54 -8.91
CA VAL A 87 6.61 -16.13 -10.21
C VAL A 87 5.49 -16.97 -10.83
N ASP A 88 4.48 -17.34 -10.03
CA ASP A 88 3.33 -18.15 -10.38
C ASP A 88 2.14 -17.34 -10.92
N ILE A 89 2.22 -16.00 -10.86
CA ILE A 89 1.25 -15.12 -11.48
C ILE A 89 1.70 -14.85 -12.92
N CYS A 90 1.00 -15.46 -13.88
CA CYS A 90 1.18 -15.21 -15.31
C CYS A 90 0.22 -14.12 -15.81
N ASP A 91 0.59 -13.45 -16.90
CA ASP A 91 -0.31 -12.53 -17.60
C ASP A 91 -1.58 -13.28 -18.04
N ALA A 92 -2.72 -12.95 -17.44
CA ALA A 92 -4.03 -13.46 -17.86
C ALA A 92 -4.52 -12.82 -19.18
N ILE A 93 -3.73 -11.94 -19.80
CA ILE A 93 -4.08 -11.22 -21.03
C ILE A 93 -3.67 -12.06 -22.26
N PHE A 94 -4.32 -13.20 -22.45
CA PHE A 94 -4.33 -13.91 -23.74
C PHE A 94 -5.73 -14.41 -24.13
N SER A 95 -6.74 -13.56 -23.95
CA SER A 95 -8.00 -13.74 -24.70
C SER A 95 -8.75 -12.43 -24.86
N LYS A 96 -8.23 -11.53 -25.71
CA LYS A 96 -9.02 -10.60 -26.53
C LYS A 96 -8.19 -10.17 -27.74
N LYS A 97 -8.39 -10.87 -28.86
CA LYS A 97 -8.06 -10.59 -30.28
C LYS A 97 -8.07 -11.97 -30.97
N HIS A 98 -8.96 -12.35 -31.87
CA HIS A 98 -9.93 -11.68 -32.74
C HIS A 98 -11.21 -12.52 -32.80
#